data_AF-K9P6M7-F1
#
_entry.id   AF-K9P6M7-F1
#
_cell.length_a   1.000
_cell.length_b   1.000
_cell.length_c   1.000
_cell.angle_alpha   90.00
_cell.angle_beta   90.00
_cell.angle_gamma   90.00
#
_symmetry.space_group_name_H-M   'P 1'
#
loop_
_entity.id
_entity.type
_entity.pdbx_description
1 polymer ?
#
loop_
_entity_poly.entity_id
_entity_poly.type
_entity_poly.pdbx_seq_one_letter_code
_entity_poly.pdbx_strand_id
1 'polypeptide(L)'
;MDAASPLQRLGGKILRPPRTLRVLLAPRIQHRTQAIERLVNRRRFSATRRSLQRRNPMGDGLVLNTRLVEPTIPSIAHWADWSLTRHGFCGNLRAQPQLLFVKAVPECLELFLERYLPRIKATTRFVLITGDADTTLPRQVDQRFPDSIASGLEQRLLRLLDDPRLLHGYAENLDTPLPGVTPIPLGCINSDGHVIYRHVMAEDAPIPLRQRPLKAFCAHYVREGPQWEQRRTVMRLATGDWRAFVEVHEQIPYDDFFPTLQRYPFVICAGGGSLDPSPKAFTALLAGAIPIIERNPTTAAYGDLPVAYVDHWNSHSLSPTRLEAWRDALHPRFEDPAQHRAVLERMSMAHWLRRIRAHHPGT
;
A
#
# COMPACT_ATOMS: atom_id res chain seq x y z
N MET A 1 24.27 -61.04 51.34
CA MET A 1 23.26 -62.11 51.27
C MET A 1 22.27 -61.70 50.21
N ASP A 2 22.28 -62.49 49.14
CA ASP A 2 21.42 -62.41 47.96
C ASP A 2 19.92 -62.51 48.30
N ALA A 3 19.07 -61.90 47.48
CA ALA A 3 18.36 -62.65 46.43
C ALA A 3 17.31 -61.80 45.69
N ALA A 4 17.47 -61.79 44.36
CA ALA A 4 16.47 -61.97 43.30
C ALA A 4 15.38 -60.90 43.02
N SER A 5 15.49 -60.38 41.79
CA SER A 5 14.49 -59.76 40.92
C SER A 5 13.36 -60.74 40.52
N PRO A 6 12.20 -60.23 40.04
CA PRO A 6 11.97 -60.37 38.59
C PRO A 6 11.35 -59.14 37.90
N LEU A 7 11.85 -58.93 36.67
CA LEU A 7 11.34 -58.10 35.57
C LEU A 7 9.83 -58.26 35.32
N GLN A 8 9.12 -57.14 35.15
CA GLN A 8 8.02 -57.01 34.17
C GLN A 8 7.82 -55.55 33.70
N ARG A 9 8.33 -55.29 32.49
CA ARG A 9 7.87 -54.37 31.42
C ARG A 9 7.07 -53.11 31.83
N LEU A 10 7.73 -51.96 31.82
CA LEU A 10 7.09 -50.68 31.50
C LEU A 10 7.71 -50.11 30.21
N GLY A 11 6.96 -50.28 29.12
CA GLY A 11 7.30 -49.70 27.83
C GLY A 11 7.22 -48.18 27.88
N GLY A 12 8.30 -47.52 27.46
CA GLY A 12 8.36 -46.07 27.33
C GLY A 12 7.30 -45.55 26.37
N LYS A 13 6.46 -44.62 26.84
CA LYS A 13 5.74 -43.69 25.97
C LYS A 13 6.49 -42.37 25.95
N ILE A 14 7.31 -42.22 24.91
CA ILE A 14 7.77 -40.92 24.43
C ILE A 14 6.52 -40.16 23.97
N LEU A 15 6.14 -39.11 24.71
CA LEU A 15 5.13 -38.15 24.28
C LEU A 15 5.66 -37.40 23.05
N ARG A 16 5.21 -37.83 21.86
CA ARG A 16 5.37 -37.08 20.62
C ARG A 16 4.41 -35.88 20.64
N PRO A 17 4.83 -34.68 20.18
CA PRO A 17 3.92 -33.55 20.04
C PRO A 17 2.86 -33.85 18.97
N PRO A 18 1.67 -33.21 19.05
CA PRO A 18 0.60 -33.46 18.12
C PRO A 18 1.02 -33.07 16.70
N ARG A 19 0.83 -34.01 15.76
CA ARG A 19 0.96 -33.76 14.33
C ARG A 19 0.05 -32.59 13.97
N THR A 20 0.65 -31.50 13.51
CA THR A 20 0.00 -30.37 12.87
C THR A 20 -0.92 -30.89 11.78
N LEU A 21 -2.23 -30.67 11.94
CA LEU A 21 -3.20 -30.84 10.87
C LEU A 21 -2.89 -29.79 9.81
N ARG A 22 -2.10 -30.18 8.82
CA ARG A 22 -1.82 -29.40 7.62
C ARG A 22 -3.13 -29.35 6.83
N VAL A 23 -3.95 -28.32 7.04
CA VAL A 23 -5.04 -27.99 6.12
C VAL A 23 -4.38 -27.39 4.87
N LEU A 24 -3.86 -28.26 4.01
CA LEU A 24 -3.52 -27.93 2.65
C LEU A 24 -4.84 -27.62 1.93
N LEU A 25 -5.17 -26.34 1.78
CA LEU A 25 -6.15 -25.95 0.78
C LEU A 25 -5.55 -26.32 -0.58
N ALA A 26 -6.09 -27.39 -1.18
CA ALA A 26 -5.60 -27.93 -2.44
C ALA A 26 -5.55 -26.83 -3.52
N PRO A 27 -4.61 -26.87 -4.48
CA PRO A 27 -4.45 -25.88 -5.56
C PRO A 27 -5.75 -25.55 -6.32
N ARG A 28 -6.69 -26.51 -6.36
CA ARG A 28 -8.03 -26.34 -6.94
C ARG A 28 -8.91 -25.30 -6.23
N ILE A 29 -8.72 -25.06 -4.93
CA ILE A 29 -9.47 -24.06 -4.16
C ILE A 29 -8.91 -22.66 -4.41
N GLN A 30 -7.59 -22.48 -4.44
CA GLN A 30 -6.97 -21.20 -4.79
C GLN A 30 -7.29 -20.75 -6.23
N HIS A 31 -7.25 -21.68 -7.20
CA HIS A 31 -7.69 -21.39 -8.57
C HIS A 31 -9.17 -21.01 -8.65
N ARG A 32 -10.03 -21.62 -7.83
CA ARG A 32 -11.44 -21.24 -7.72
C ARG A 32 -11.62 -19.86 -7.11
N THR A 33 -10.87 -19.50 -6.06
CA THR A 33 -10.95 -18.16 -5.45
C THR A 33 -10.49 -17.07 -6.42
N GLN A 34 -9.38 -17.27 -7.14
CA GLN A 34 -8.91 -16.30 -8.14
C GLN A 34 -9.86 -16.20 -9.35
N ALA A 35 -10.45 -17.32 -9.79
CA ALA A 35 -11.45 -17.31 -10.86
C ALA A 35 -12.74 -16.61 -10.43
N ILE A 36 -13.17 -16.80 -9.17
CA ILE A 36 -14.32 -16.10 -8.57
C ILE A 36 -14.01 -14.61 -8.43
N GLU A 37 -12.83 -14.21 -7.95
CA GLU A 37 -12.41 -12.80 -7.89
C GLU A 37 -12.39 -12.15 -9.28
N ARG A 38 -11.84 -12.83 -10.30
CA ARG A 38 -11.88 -12.34 -11.70
C ARG A 38 -13.30 -12.23 -12.23
N LEU A 39 -14.16 -13.20 -11.94
CA LEU A 39 -15.56 -13.19 -12.37
C LEU A 39 -16.37 -12.11 -11.65
N VAL A 40 -16.15 -11.93 -10.34
CA VAL A 40 -16.75 -10.87 -9.52
C VAL A 40 -16.28 -9.50 -10.01
N ASN A 41 -14.98 -9.34 -10.31
CA ASN A 41 -14.42 -8.11 -10.85
C ASN A 41 -14.97 -7.80 -12.24
N ARG A 42 -15.05 -8.78 -13.16
CA ARG A 42 -15.66 -8.60 -14.49
C ARG A 42 -17.17 -8.30 -14.42
N ARG A 43 -17.91 -8.96 -13.52
CA ARG A 43 -19.35 -8.67 -13.31
C ARG A 43 -19.56 -7.30 -12.69
N ARG A 44 -18.80 -6.92 -11.67
CA ARG A 44 -18.78 -5.58 -11.07
C ARG A 44 -18.39 -4.51 -12.10
N PHE A 45 -17.43 -4.78 -12.97
CA PHE A 45 -17.02 -3.89 -14.07
C PHE A 45 -18.18 -3.63 -15.05
N SER A 46 -18.82 -4.70 -15.53
CA SER A 46 -19.97 -4.58 -16.45
C SER A 46 -21.18 -3.91 -15.81
N ALA A 47 -21.40 -4.11 -14.51
CA ALA A 47 -22.50 -3.52 -13.76
C ALA A 47 -22.23 -2.05 -13.44
N THR A 48 -20.98 -1.69 -13.14
CA THR A 48 -20.55 -0.31 -12.90
C THR A 48 -20.67 0.51 -14.18
N ARG A 49 -20.14 0.03 -15.31
CA ARG A 49 -20.27 0.73 -16.61
C ARG A 49 -21.72 0.97 -17.00
N ARG A 50 -22.59 -0.05 -16.85
CA ARG A 50 -24.04 0.07 -17.11
C ARG A 50 -24.75 0.96 -16.11
N SER A 51 -24.39 0.92 -14.83
CA SER A 51 -24.94 1.79 -13.79
C SER A 51 -24.57 3.26 -14.04
N LEU A 52 -23.32 3.54 -14.43
CA LEU A 52 -22.85 4.87 -14.79
C LEU A 52 -23.57 5.42 -16.03
N GLN A 53 -23.73 4.60 -17.06
CA GLN A 53 -24.47 4.97 -18.27
C GLN A 53 -25.97 5.18 -18.00
N ARG A 54 -26.59 4.40 -17.09
CA ARG A 54 -28.01 4.55 -16.74
C ARG A 54 -28.29 5.74 -15.82
N ARG A 55 -27.39 6.05 -14.89
CA ARG A 55 -27.57 7.13 -13.90
C ARG A 55 -27.19 8.51 -14.42
N ASN A 56 -26.41 8.57 -15.50
CA ASN A 56 -26.08 9.81 -16.19
C ASN A 56 -26.02 9.62 -17.71
N PRO A 57 -27.17 9.35 -18.36
CA PRO A 57 -27.22 9.00 -19.78
C PRO A 57 -26.80 10.16 -20.71
N MET A 58 -26.97 11.41 -20.26
CA MET A 58 -26.75 12.63 -21.05
C MET A 58 -25.53 13.44 -20.57
N GLY A 59 -25.00 13.17 -19.37
CA GLY A 59 -23.74 13.73 -18.88
C GLY A 59 -23.84 15.15 -18.30
N ASP A 60 -25.02 15.64 -18.02
CA ASP A 60 -25.38 17.05 -17.83
C ASP A 60 -26.22 17.20 -16.55
N GLY A 61 -25.60 16.87 -15.41
CA GLY A 61 -26.23 17.04 -14.10
C GLY A 61 -25.30 16.73 -12.95
N LEU A 62 -25.41 17.52 -11.88
CA LEU A 62 -24.78 17.30 -10.58
C LEU A 62 -25.25 15.94 -10.02
N VAL A 63 -24.37 14.94 -9.92
CA VAL A 63 -24.68 13.71 -9.19
C VAL A 63 -24.20 13.89 -7.75
N LEU A 64 -25.04 14.52 -6.92
CA LEU A 64 -24.90 14.41 -5.47
C LEU A 64 -25.37 13.02 -5.07
N ASN A 65 -24.43 12.07 -4.91
CA ASN A 65 -24.73 10.77 -4.33
C ASN A 65 -24.82 10.90 -2.80
N THR A 66 -25.84 11.59 -2.30
CA THR A 66 -26.08 11.79 -0.85
C THR A 66 -26.60 10.55 -0.13
N ARG A 67 -26.72 9.39 -0.80
CA ARG A 67 -27.31 8.17 -0.21
C ARG A 67 -26.45 6.91 -0.26
N LEU A 68 -25.14 7.03 -0.52
CA LEU A 68 -24.19 5.92 -0.33
C LEU A 68 -22.96 6.36 0.48
N VAL A 69 -23.17 7.28 1.43
CA VAL A 69 -22.20 7.48 2.50
C VAL A 69 -22.60 6.52 3.62
N GLU A 70 -22.24 5.24 3.49
CA GLU A 70 -21.62 4.61 4.66
C GLU A 70 -20.52 5.60 5.13
N PRO A 71 -20.20 5.75 6.42
CA PRO A 71 -19.17 6.67 6.87
C PRO A 71 -17.79 6.20 6.38
N THR A 72 -17.56 6.28 5.08
CA THR A 72 -16.35 5.94 4.37
C THR A 72 -15.46 7.14 4.57
N ILE A 73 -14.68 7.06 5.65
CA ILE A 73 -13.27 7.42 5.68
C ILE A 73 -12.94 8.48 4.57
N PRO A 74 -13.11 9.81 4.82
CA PRO A 74 -12.80 10.90 3.89
C PRO A 74 -11.56 10.69 3.01
N SER A 75 -11.74 10.24 1.77
CA SER A 75 -10.60 10.06 0.89
C SER A 75 -10.10 11.38 0.29
N ILE A 76 -8.91 11.42 -0.32
CA ILE A 76 -8.46 12.61 -1.07
C ILE A 76 -9.47 13.01 -2.15
N ALA A 77 -10.23 12.02 -2.64
CA ALA A 77 -11.31 12.17 -3.58
C ALA A 77 -12.43 13.09 -3.05
N HIS A 78 -12.60 13.21 -1.73
CA HIS A 78 -13.56 14.12 -1.09
C HIS A 78 -13.15 15.59 -1.18
N TRP A 79 -11.85 15.86 -1.33
CA TRP A 79 -11.28 17.20 -1.35
C TRP A 79 -11.08 17.75 -2.77
N ALA A 80 -11.35 16.94 -3.80
CA ALA A 80 -11.25 17.33 -5.20
C ALA A 80 -12.54 18.01 -5.67
N ASP A 81 -12.42 19.01 -6.56
CA ASP A 81 -13.57 19.67 -7.17
C ASP A 81 -14.37 18.68 -8.02
N TRP A 82 -13.65 17.86 -8.77
CA TRP A 82 -14.15 16.78 -9.59
C TRP A 82 -13.51 15.47 -9.14
N SER A 83 -14.34 14.46 -8.89
CA SER A 83 -13.89 13.14 -8.45
C SER A 83 -14.59 12.06 -9.26
N LEU A 84 -13.82 11.15 -9.85
CA LEU A 84 -14.35 10.03 -10.62
C LEU A 84 -13.92 8.71 -9.98
N THR A 85 -14.88 7.99 -9.43
CA THR A 85 -14.68 6.68 -8.80
C THR A 85 -15.55 5.62 -9.46
N ARG A 86 -15.45 4.36 -9.01
CA ARG A 86 -16.40 3.30 -9.40
C ARG A 86 -17.84 3.61 -9.01
N HIS A 87 -18.05 4.49 -8.03
CA HIS A 87 -19.40 4.93 -7.63
C HIS A 87 -19.96 6.04 -8.52
N GLY A 88 -19.11 6.62 -9.37
CA GLY A 88 -19.45 7.64 -10.35
C GLY A 88 -18.71 8.94 -10.17
N PHE A 89 -19.21 9.96 -10.86
CA PHE A 89 -18.70 11.31 -10.81
C PHE A 89 -19.31 12.06 -9.63
N CYS A 90 -18.48 12.80 -8.91
CA CYS A 90 -18.86 13.78 -7.91
C CYS A 90 -18.21 15.12 -8.28
N GLY A 91 -18.97 16.22 -8.19
CA GLY A 91 -18.50 17.55 -8.55
C GLY A 91 -19.54 18.36 -9.32
N ASN A 92 -19.23 19.62 -9.61
CA ASN A 92 -20.09 20.51 -10.38
C ASN A 92 -19.58 20.66 -11.82
N LEU A 93 -20.30 20.06 -12.78
CA LEU A 93 -19.96 20.16 -14.21
C LEU A 93 -20.11 21.56 -14.81
N ARG A 94 -20.83 22.46 -14.14
CA ARG A 94 -20.93 23.87 -14.54
C ARG A 94 -19.74 24.70 -14.05
N ALA A 95 -18.99 24.18 -13.07
CA ALA A 95 -17.74 24.78 -12.59
C ALA A 95 -16.55 24.06 -13.22
N GLN A 96 -15.41 24.76 -13.31
CA GLN A 96 -14.17 24.20 -13.84
C GLN A 96 -13.30 23.70 -12.69
N PRO A 97 -12.73 22.48 -12.76
CA PRO A 97 -11.96 21.91 -11.66
C PRO A 97 -10.56 22.52 -11.59
N GLN A 98 -10.09 22.80 -10.38
CA GLN A 98 -8.69 23.07 -10.07
C GLN A 98 -7.99 21.79 -9.58
N LEU A 99 -8.72 20.98 -8.80
CA LEU A 99 -8.26 19.69 -8.31
C LEU A 99 -9.18 18.57 -8.82
N LEU A 100 -8.58 17.58 -9.47
CA LEU A 100 -9.30 16.45 -10.04
C LEU A 100 -8.78 15.14 -9.49
N PHE A 101 -9.67 14.28 -9.01
CA PHE A 101 -9.35 12.92 -8.60
C PHE A 101 -9.93 11.91 -9.59
N VAL A 102 -9.13 10.93 -10.01
CA VAL A 102 -9.59 9.77 -10.78
C VAL A 102 -9.10 8.51 -10.08
N LYS A 103 -10.01 7.62 -9.71
CA LYS A 103 -9.61 6.30 -9.21
C LYS A 103 -8.77 5.60 -10.28
N ALA A 104 -7.60 5.06 -9.92
CA ALA A 104 -6.59 4.56 -10.87
C ALA A 104 -6.97 3.25 -11.57
N VAL A 105 -8.27 3.01 -11.79
CA VAL A 105 -8.79 1.85 -12.50
C VAL A 105 -9.16 2.22 -13.94
N PRO A 106 -9.01 1.29 -14.89
CA PRO A 106 -9.13 1.54 -16.33
C PRO A 106 -10.44 2.23 -16.73
N GLU A 107 -11.57 1.75 -16.21
CA GLU A 107 -12.88 2.31 -16.54
C GLU A 107 -13.04 3.77 -16.11
N CYS A 108 -12.40 4.18 -15.01
CA CYS A 108 -12.44 5.55 -14.53
C CYS A 108 -11.48 6.42 -15.36
N LEU A 109 -10.28 5.92 -15.65
CA LEU A 109 -9.29 6.63 -16.45
C LEU A 109 -9.78 6.85 -17.89
N GLU A 110 -10.32 5.82 -18.54
CA GLU A 110 -10.92 5.94 -19.87
C GLU A 110 -12.07 6.94 -19.88
N LEU A 111 -13.00 6.79 -18.93
CA LEU A 111 -14.15 7.68 -18.85
C LEU A 111 -13.74 9.13 -18.60
N PHE A 112 -12.71 9.37 -17.77
CA PHE A 112 -12.13 10.69 -17.58
C PHE A 112 -11.59 11.25 -18.90
N LEU A 113 -10.70 10.51 -19.57
CA LEU A 113 -10.06 10.93 -20.81
C LEU A 113 -11.06 11.17 -21.95
N GLU A 114 -12.13 10.38 -22.04
CA GLU A 114 -13.11 10.44 -23.13
C GLU A 114 -14.22 11.47 -22.91
N ARG A 115 -14.67 11.63 -21.66
CA ARG A 115 -15.89 12.40 -21.38
C ARG A 115 -15.67 13.63 -20.52
N TYR A 116 -14.74 13.60 -19.58
CA TYR A 116 -14.57 14.70 -18.63
C TYR A 116 -13.44 15.64 -19.02
N LEU A 117 -12.30 15.11 -19.45
CA LEU A 117 -11.17 15.91 -19.92
C LEU A 117 -11.55 16.87 -21.07
N PRO A 118 -12.35 16.48 -22.08
CA PRO A 118 -12.77 17.41 -23.13
C PRO A 118 -13.68 18.55 -22.65
N ARG A 119 -14.28 18.44 -21.46
CA ARG A 119 -15.16 19.45 -20.88
C ARG A 119 -14.41 20.51 -20.06
N ILE A 120 -13.14 20.26 -19.78
CA ILE A 120 -12.28 21.24 -19.12
C ILE A 120 -11.88 22.28 -20.17
N LYS A 121 -12.23 23.55 -19.94
CA LYS A 121 -11.93 24.65 -20.86
C LYS A 121 -10.42 24.78 -21.08
N ALA A 122 -10.01 25.19 -22.27
CA ALA A 122 -8.60 25.42 -22.61
C ALA A 122 -7.88 26.42 -21.67
N THR A 123 -8.62 27.34 -21.06
CA THR A 123 -8.12 28.33 -20.10
C THR A 123 -8.05 27.82 -18.67
N THR A 124 -8.69 26.68 -18.36
CA THR A 124 -8.62 26.08 -17.03
C THR A 124 -7.31 25.34 -16.87
N ARG A 125 -6.74 25.46 -15.68
CA ARG A 125 -5.54 24.74 -15.25
C ARG A 125 -5.91 23.86 -14.06
N PHE A 126 -5.46 22.62 -14.05
CA PHE A 126 -5.83 21.66 -13.00
C PHE A 126 -4.66 20.77 -12.57
N VAL A 127 -4.75 20.26 -11.35
CA VAL A 127 -3.90 19.20 -10.80
C VAL A 127 -4.69 17.89 -10.85
N LEU A 128 -4.07 16.83 -11.36
CA LEU A 128 -4.66 15.49 -11.42
C LEU A 128 -4.11 14.62 -10.30
N ILE A 129 -4.98 13.94 -9.57
CA ILE A 129 -4.62 12.87 -8.64
C ILE A 129 -5.20 11.56 -9.18
N THR A 130 -4.36 10.53 -9.29
CA THR A 130 -4.77 9.14 -9.54
C THR A 130 -4.44 8.25 -8.34
N GLY A 131 -5.39 7.45 -7.89
CA GLY A 131 -5.16 6.57 -6.75
C GLY A 131 -6.38 5.74 -6.34
N ASP A 132 -6.42 5.31 -5.08
CA ASP A 132 -7.42 4.42 -4.51
C ASP A 132 -7.55 3.10 -5.30
N ALA A 133 -6.42 2.56 -5.78
CA ALA A 133 -6.39 1.26 -6.44
C ALA A 133 -5.01 0.63 -6.38
N ASP A 134 -4.98 -0.70 -6.32
CA ASP A 134 -3.77 -1.53 -6.39
C ASP A 134 -3.11 -1.54 -7.78
N THR A 135 -3.74 -0.94 -8.78
CA THR A 135 -3.28 -0.90 -10.17
C THR A 135 -2.15 0.11 -10.33
N THR A 136 -1.17 -0.21 -11.16
CA THR A 136 -0.02 0.68 -11.38
C THR A 136 -0.21 1.58 -12.59
N LEU A 137 0.49 2.71 -12.60
CA LEU A 137 0.43 3.71 -13.67
C LEU A 137 1.82 4.21 -14.10
N PRO A 138 2.00 4.59 -15.38
CA PRO A 138 1.03 4.53 -16.47
C PRO A 138 0.86 3.12 -17.05
N ARG A 139 1.80 2.19 -16.77
CA ARG A 139 1.74 0.79 -17.18
C ARG A 139 1.15 -0.04 -16.06
N GLN A 140 0.32 -1.02 -16.43
CA GLN A 140 -0.12 -2.03 -15.49
C GLN A 140 0.91 -3.14 -15.41
N VAL A 141 1.68 -3.18 -14.32
CA VAL A 141 2.68 -4.21 -14.04
C VAL A 141 2.22 -5.18 -12.94
N ASP A 142 1.11 -4.88 -12.24
CA ASP A 142 0.50 -5.82 -11.31
C ASP A 142 -0.19 -6.96 -12.08
N GLN A 143 0.43 -8.14 -12.01
CA GLN A 143 0.00 -9.34 -12.71
C GLN A 143 -1.28 -9.96 -12.16
N ARG A 144 -1.82 -9.44 -11.04
CA ARG A 144 -3.18 -9.77 -10.58
C ARG A 144 -4.24 -9.16 -11.49
N PHE A 145 -3.88 -8.09 -12.22
CA PHE A 145 -4.78 -7.31 -13.05
C PHE A 145 -4.25 -7.13 -14.50
N PRO A 146 -3.80 -8.20 -15.20
CA PRO A 146 -3.08 -8.09 -16.47
C PRO A 146 -3.93 -7.50 -17.60
N ASP A 147 -5.25 -7.70 -17.54
CA ASP A 147 -6.21 -7.20 -18.54
C ASP A 147 -6.79 -5.81 -18.19
N SER A 148 -6.31 -5.18 -17.12
CA SER A 148 -6.99 -3.98 -16.61
C SER A 148 -6.80 -2.81 -17.56
N ILE A 149 -5.57 -2.38 -17.86
CA ILE A 149 -5.35 -1.25 -18.76
C ILE A 149 -5.60 -1.70 -20.21
N ALA A 150 -6.68 -1.21 -20.82
CA ALA A 150 -7.02 -1.53 -22.20
C ALA A 150 -5.89 -1.13 -23.15
N SER A 151 -5.79 -1.84 -24.28
CA SER A 151 -4.83 -1.54 -25.35
C SER A 151 -4.94 -0.06 -25.74
N GLY A 152 -3.91 0.74 -25.45
CA GLY A 152 -3.88 2.17 -25.77
C GLY A 152 -4.01 3.13 -24.56
N LEU A 153 -4.50 2.67 -23.41
CA LEU A 153 -4.72 3.56 -22.26
C LEU A 153 -3.41 4.12 -21.72
N GLU A 154 -2.33 3.33 -21.66
CA GLU A 154 -0.98 3.80 -21.34
C GLU A 154 -0.57 4.99 -22.22
N GLN A 155 -0.63 4.86 -23.54
CA GLN A 155 -0.22 5.93 -24.46
C GLN A 155 -1.10 7.17 -24.31
N ARG A 156 -2.39 7.01 -23.98
CA ARG A 156 -3.29 8.13 -23.71
C ARG A 156 -2.94 8.86 -22.41
N LEU A 157 -2.58 8.12 -21.37
CA LEU A 157 -2.12 8.70 -20.10
C LEU A 157 -0.78 9.42 -20.28
N LEU A 158 0.13 8.86 -21.07
CA LEU A 158 1.39 9.53 -21.41
C LEU A 158 1.14 10.84 -22.18
N ARG A 159 0.24 10.84 -23.18
CA ARG A 159 -0.15 12.07 -23.89
C ARG A 159 -0.81 13.12 -23.01
N LEU A 160 -1.50 12.69 -21.93
CA LEU A 160 -2.09 13.63 -20.97
C LEU A 160 -1.02 14.45 -20.24
N LEU A 161 0.20 13.93 -20.09
CA LEU A 161 1.30 14.67 -19.46
C LEU A 161 1.72 15.89 -20.29
N ASP A 162 1.45 15.87 -21.60
CA ASP A 162 1.71 16.99 -22.51
C ASP A 162 0.50 17.96 -22.60
N ASP A 163 -0.58 17.71 -21.86
CA ASP A 163 -1.76 18.58 -21.90
C ASP A 163 -1.44 19.93 -21.21
N PRO A 164 -1.52 21.07 -21.92
CA PRO A 164 -1.15 22.37 -21.36
C PRO A 164 -2.07 22.83 -20.21
N ARG A 165 -3.19 22.12 -19.98
CA ARG A 165 -4.09 22.36 -18.85
C ARG A 165 -3.63 21.64 -17.58
N LEU A 166 -2.87 20.55 -17.69
CA LEU A 166 -2.36 19.79 -16.55
C LEU A 166 -1.17 20.54 -15.96
N LEU A 167 -1.33 21.07 -14.74
CA LEU A 167 -0.24 21.72 -14.01
C LEU A 167 0.71 20.68 -13.41
N HIS A 168 0.16 19.62 -12.84
CA HIS A 168 0.92 18.56 -12.18
C HIS A 168 0.06 17.31 -11.99
N GLY A 169 0.70 16.15 -11.99
CA GLY A 169 0.11 14.86 -11.67
C GLY A 169 0.56 14.36 -10.29
N TYR A 170 -0.35 13.70 -9.58
CA TYR A 170 -0.05 12.91 -8.39
C TYR A 170 -0.59 11.51 -8.61
N ALA A 171 0.20 10.49 -8.30
CA ALA A 171 -0.18 9.12 -8.58
C ALA A 171 0.26 8.17 -7.48
N GLU A 172 -0.67 7.35 -6.97
CA GLU A 172 -0.30 6.13 -6.25
C GLU A 172 0.24 5.09 -7.25
N ASN A 173 1.08 4.17 -6.77
CA ASN A 173 1.53 3.00 -7.53
C ASN A 173 2.16 3.33 -8.90
N LEU A 174 2.97 4.40 -8.98
CA LEU A 174 3.77 4.67 -10.17
C LEU A 174 4.74 3.53 -10.46
N ASP A 175 4.73 3.03 -11.70
CA ASP A 175 5.64 1.98 -12.16
C ASP A 175 6.92 2.53 -12.81
N THR A 176 6.93 3.81 -13.15
CA THR A 176 8.08 4.53 -13.68
C THR A 176 8.05 5.98 -13.22
N PRO A 177 9.20 6.63 -13.00
CA PRO A 177 9.24 8.08 -12.82
C PRO A 177 8.71 8.78 -14.08
N LEU A 178 7.91 9.82 -13.90
CA LEU A 178 7.32 10.60 -14.98
C LEU A 178 7.54 12.10 -14.73
N PRO A 179 7.92 12.90 -15.76
CA PRO A 179 8.01 14.35 -15.63
C PRO A 179 6.67 14.96 -15.22
N GLY A 180 6.69 15.93 -14.30
CA GLY A 180 5.47 16.58 -13.83
C GLY A 180 4.51 15.67 -13.05
N VAL A 181 4.98 14.49 -12.59
CA VAL A 181 4.19 13.59 -11.73
C VAL A 181 4.95 13.29 -10.45
N THR A 182 4.29 13.44 -9.31
CA THR A 182 4.83 13.08 -8.00
C THR A 182 4.13 11.83 -7.46
N PRO A 183 4.88 10.78 -7.08
CA PRO A 183 4.28 9.64 -6.40
C PRO A 183 3.72 10.07 -5.05
N ILE A 184 2.56 9.52 -4.69
CA ILE A 184 1.97 9.65 -3.36
C ILE A 184 1.78 8.25 -2.77
N PRO A 185 1.90 8.10 -1.45
CA PRO A 185 1.86 6.79 -0.83
C PRO A 185 0.44 6.24 -0.79
N LEU A 186 0.30 4.96 -1.10
CA LEU A 186 -0.96 4.22 -1.03
C LEU A 186 -1.50 4.28 0.40
N GLY A 187 -2.76 4.69 0.54
CA GLY A 187 -3.41 4.79 1.85
C GLY A 187 -3.24 6.13 2.56
N CYS A 188 -2.46 7.08 2.01
CA CYS A 188 -2.69 8.50 2.34
C CYS A 188 -4.03 8.99 1.82
N ILE A 189 -4.62 8.29 0.84
CA ILE A 189 -5.87 8.68 0.19
C ILE A 189 -7.12 8.23 0.94
N ASN A 190 -7.08 7.41 1.99
CA ASN A 190 -8.29 7.07 2.77
C ASN A 190 -8.13 7.70 4.18
N SER A 191 -8.88 8.77 4.49
CA SER A 191 -8.76 9.63 5.71
C SER A 191 -8.41 8.93 7.01
N ASP A 192 -7.95 9.76 7.96
CA ASP A 192 -8.22 9.64 9.40
C ASP A 192 -7.92 8.28 9.98
N GLY A 193 -6.87 7.69 9.44
CA GLY A 193 -6.30 6.49 9.94
C GLY A 193 -7.20 5.28 9.73
N HIS A 194 -6.58 4.23 9.18
CA HIS A 194 -6.99 2.89 9.55
C HIS A 194 -7.35 2.83 11.04
N VAL A 195 -8.33 2.00 11.41
CA VAL A 195 -8.63 1.60 12.80
C VAL A 195 -7.33 1.36 13.62
N ILE A 196 -6.27 0.94 12.93
CA ILE A 196 -4.86 0.95 13.34
C ILE A 196 -4.45 2.27 13.99
N TYR A 197 -4.45 3.44 13.32
CA TYR A 197 -4.03 4.72 13.91
C TYR A 197 -4.74 5.07 15.23
N ARG A 198 -6.05 4.78 15.34
CA ARG A 198 -6.82 5.11 16.54
C ARG A 198 -6.53 4.14 17.71
N HIS A 199 -6.23 2.88 17.44
CA HIS A 199 -5.77 1.92 18.46
C HIS A 199 -4.29 2.14 18.82
N VAL A 200 -3.45 2.42 17.83
CA VAL A 200 -2.01 2.65 17.96
C VAL A 200 -1.66 3.88 18.80
N MET A 201 -2.42 4.97 18.65
CA MET A 201 -2.24 6.16 19.48
C MET A 201 -2.69 5.96 20.94
N ALA A 202 -3.35 4.84 21.25
CA ALA A 202 -3.83 4.50 22.59
C ALA A 202 -2.93 3.48 23.32
N GLU A 203 -1.92 2.92 22.66
CA GLU A 203 -0.98 1.96 23.25
C GLU A 203 0.27 2.64 23.81
N ASP A 204 0.96 1.96 24.73
CA ASP A 204 2.15 2.47 25.42
C ASP A 204 3.21 3.00 24.45
N ALA A 205 3.93 4.03 24.89
CA ALA A 205 5.05 4.59 24.12
C ALA A 205 6.05 3.48 23.77
N PRO A 206 6.43 3.32 22.50
CA PRO A 206 7.26 2.20 22.10
C PRO A 206 8.64 2.31 22.75
N ILE A 207 9.25 1.18 23.09
CA ILE A 207 10.62 1.12 23.61
C ILE A 207 11.54 1.90 22.65
N PRO A 208 12.43 2.79 23.13
CA PRO A 208 13.33 3.53 22.27
C PRO A 208 14.10 2.61 21.31
N LEU A 209 14.25 3.02 20.04
CA LEU A 209 14.83 2.20 18.97
C LEU A 209 16.19 1.61 19.35
N ARG A 210 17.03 2.40 20.04
CA ARG A 210 18.36 1.97 20.47
C ARG A 210 18.35 0.90 21.56
N GLN A 211 17.27 0.81 22.33
CA GLN A 211 17.11 -0.19 23.39
C GLN A 211 16.52 -1.51 22.85
N ARG A 212 16.00 -1.53 21.63
CA ARG A 212 15.48 -2.74 20.99
C ARG A 212 16.64 -3.62 20.49
N PRO A 213 16.49 -4.96 20.52
CA PRO A 213 17.46 -5.86 19.91
C PRO A 213 17.71 -5.49 18.45
N LEU A 214 18.98 -5.48 18.01
CA LEU A 214 19.35 -5.13 16.63
C LEU A 214 18.96 -6.27 15.68
N LYS A 215 17.66 -6.34 15.37
CA LYS A 215 17.03 -7.31 14.48
C LYS A 215 16.04 -6.62 13.56
N ALA A 216 15.87 -7.16 12.37
CA ALA A 216 14.75 -6.80 11.51
C ALA A 216 13.64 -7.85 11.59
N PHE A 217 12.42 -7.38 11.43
CA PHE A 217 11.23 -8.20 11.47
C PHE A 217 10.66 -8.43 10.07
N CYS A 218 10.33 -9.67 9.75
CA CYS A 218 9.79 -10.08 8.45
C CYS A 218 8.48 -10.87 8.64
N ALA A 219 7.35 -10.17 8.52
CA ALA A 219 6.03 -10.80 8.43
C ALA A 219 5.47 -10.66 7.02
N HIS A 220 5.73 -11.66 6.18
CA HIS A 220 5.30 -11.70 4.79
C HIS A 220 4.45 -12.93 4.54
N TYR A 221 3.22 -12.72 4.07
CA TYR A 221 2.48 -13.79 3.43
C TYR A 221 3.13 -14.11 2.09
N VAL A 222 3.70 -15.31 2.00
CA VAL A 222 4.16 -15.91 0.75
C VAL A 222 2.96 -16.50 0.03
N ARG A 223 2.84 -16.18 -1.26
CA ARG A 223 1.82 -16.73 -2.15
C ARG A 223 2.50 -17.24 -3.41
N GLU A 224 1.82 -18.09 -4.15
CA GLU A 224 2.29 -18.63 -5.42
C GLU A 224 2.16 -17.62 -6.56
N GLY A 225 3.05 -17.72 -7.56
CA GLY A 225 3.01 -16.93 -8.80
C GLY A 225 4.03 -15.79 -8.87
N PRO A 226 4.31 -15.23 -10.06
CA PRO A 226 5.45 -14.33 -10.26
C PRO A 226 5.30 -12.98 -9.53
N GLN A 227 4.07 -12.48 -9.35
CA GLN A 227 3.78 -11.28 -8.54
C GLN A 227 4.40 -11.32 -7.13
N TRP A 228 4.54 -12.51 -6.54
CA TRP A 228 4.99 -12.68 -5.15
C TRP A 228 6.45 -13.13 -5.05
N GLU A 229 7.19 -13.14 -6.16
CA GLU A 229 8.58 -13.61 -6.20
C GLU A 229 9.49 -12.79 -5.28
N GLN A 230 9.30 -11.49 -5.22
CA GLN A 230 10.07 -10.62 -4.33
C GLN A 230 9.90 -11.06 -2.85
N ARG A 231 8.67 -11.35 -2.40
CA ARG A 231 8.43 -11.87 -1.04
C ARG A 231 9.05 -13.24 -0.83
N ARG A 232 9.03 -14.13 -1.82
CA ARG A 232 9.71 -15.43 -1.74
C ARG A 232 11.22 -15.26 -1.59
N THR A 233 11.80 -14.37 -2.39
CA THR A 233 13.23 -14.04 -2.32
C THR A 233 13.59 -13.49 -0.95
N VAL A 234 12.86 -12.50 -0.44
CA VAL A 234 13.07 -11.96 0.91
C VAL A 234 12.90 -13.04 1.99
N MET A 235 11.90 -13.90 1.90
CA MET A 235 11.69 -14.97 2.88
C MET A 235 12.81 -16.02 2.86
N ARG A 236 13.35 -16.35 1.69
CA ARG A 236 14.53 -17.22 1.56
C ARG A 236 15.77 -16.57 2.17
N LEU A 237 15.98 -15.28 1.95
CA LEU A 237 17.09 -14.53 2.56
C LEU A 237 16.92 -14.44 4.09
N ALA A 238 15.71 -14.14 4.56
CA ALA A 238 15.37 -14.02 5.98
C ALA A 238 15.54 -15.33 6.76
N THR A 239 15.19 -16.46 6.16
CA THR A 239 15.37 -17.80 6.76
C THR A 239 16.76 -18.41 6.47
N GLY A 240 17.52 -17.83 5.54
CA GLY A 240 18.87 -18.22 5.15
C GLY A 240 19.91 -17.22 5.63
N ASP A 241 20.48 -16.45 4.70
CA ASP A 241 21.64 -15.56 4.91
C ASP A 241 21.46 -14.55 6.04
N TRP A 242 20.23 -14.10 6.29
CA TRP A 242 19.92 -13.09 7.29
C TRP A 242 19.38 -13.65 8.61
N ARG A 243 19.25 -14.98 8.75
CA ARG A 243 18.59 -15.64 9.90
C ARG A 243 19.16 -15.25 11.27
N ALA A 244 20.41 -14.80 11.32
CA ALA A 244 21.06 -14.38 12.56
C ALA A 244 20.53 -13.03 13.10
N PHE A 245 20.00 -12.17 12.21
CA PHE A 245 19.57 -10.81 12.53
C PHE A 245 18.20 -10.45 11.94
N VAL A 246 17.49 -11.40 11.33
CA VAL A 246 16.11 -11.25 10.86
C VAL A 246 15.24 -12.29 11.53
N GLU A 247 14.12 -11.87 12.11
CA GLU A 247 13.11 -12.75 12.67
C GLU A 247 11.89 -12.83 11.76
N VAL A 248 11.46 -14.05 11.47
CA VAL A 248 10.39 -14.34 10.51
C VAL A 248 9.14 -14.81 11.24
N HIS A 249 8.00 -14.23 10.87
CA HIS A 249 6.68 -14.62 11.38
C HIS A 249 5.69 -14.76 10.23
N GLU A 250 5.22 -15.97 9.95
CA GLU A 250 4.31 -16.20 8.81
C GLU A 250 2.87 -15.76 9.09
N GLN A 251 2.42 -15.90 10.33
CA GLN A 251 1.07 -15.53 10.77
C GLN A 251 1.15 -14.95 12.17
N ILE A 252 0.58 -13.76 12.34
CA ILE A 252 0.41 -13.13 13.65
C ILE A 252 -1.06 -12.73 13.75
N PRO A 253 -1.72 -13.02 14.88
CA PRO A 253 -3.05 -12.49 15.16
C PRO A 253 -3.09 -10.97 14.97
N TYR A 254 -4.21 -10.45 14.50
CA TYR A 254 -4.32 -9.02 14.18
C TYR A 254 -3.96 -8.13 15.39
N ASP A 255 -4.46 -8.49 16.57
CA ASP A 255 -4.24 -7.74 17.82
C ASP A 255 -2.79 -7.79 18.30
N ASP A 256 -2.05 -8.87 17.97
CA ASP A 256 -0.65 -9.03 18.34
C ASP A 256 0.30 -8.38 17.32
N PHE A 257 -0.20 -8.05 16.13
CA PHE A 257 0.66 -7.60 15.03
C PHE A 257 1.37 -6.30 15.39
N PHE A 258 0.64 -5.29 15.85
CA PHE A 258 1.21 -3.98 16.14
C PHE A 258 2.15 -3.98 17.36
N PRO A 259 1.80 -4.58 18.51
CA PRO A 259 2.74 -4.75 19.63
C PRO A 259 3.99 -5.53 19.24
N THR A 260 3.86 -6.51 18.33
CA THR A 260 5.03 -7.23 17.81
C THR A 260 5.97 -6.30 17.04
N LEU A 261 5.45 -5.42 16.17
CA LEU A 261 6.28 -4.46 15.43
C LEU A 261 7.07 -3.53 16.36
N GLN A 262 6.48 -3.08 17.46
CA GLN A 262 7.12 -2.18 18.43
C GLN A 262 8.37 -2.79 19.11
N ARG A 263 8.53 -4.12 19.06
CA ARG A 263 9.70 -4.81 19.64
C ARG A 263 10.94 -4.77 18.75
N TYR A 264 10.79 -4.44 17.48
CA TYR A 264 11.88 -4.45 16.51
C TYR A 264 12.24 -3.05 16.06
N PRO A 265 13.53 -2.75 15.85
CA PRO A 265 13.94 -1.48 15.27
C PRO A 265 13.66 -1.39 13.77
N PHE A 266 13.54 -2.53 13.08
CA PHE A 266 13.34 -2.57 11.62
C PHE A 266 12.20 -3.49 11.22
N VAL A 267 11.47 -3.11 10.18
CA VAL A 267 10.44 -3.94 9.55
C VAL A 267 10.72 -4.02 8.05
N ILE A 268 10.96 -5.24 7.56
CA ILE A 268 11.12 -5.48 6.13
C ILE A 268 9.77 -5.25 5.46
N CYS A 269 9.75 -4.43 4.42
CA CYS A 269 8.56 -4.06 3.66
C CYS A 269 8.74 -4.43 2.19
N ALA A 270 9.00 -5.71 1.92
CA ALA A 270 9.09 -6.21 0.54
C ALA A 270 7.77 -6.02 -0.20
N GLY A 271 7.87 -5.59 -1.46
CA GLY A 271 6.72 -5.44 -2.34
C GLY A 271 5.97 -6.76 -2.49
N GLY A 272 4.69 -6.65 -2.84
CA GLY A 272 3.79 -7.79 -2.90
C GLY A 272 2.79 -7.62 -4.00
N GLY A 273 1.52 -7.42 -3.64
CA GLY A 273 0.49 -7.17 -4.62
C GLY A 273 0.72 -5.89 -5.41
N SER A 274 1.16 -4.83 -4.74
CA SER A 274 1.48 -3.53 -5.35
C SER A 274 2.97 -3.19 -5.23
N LEU A 275 3.41 -2.17 -6.00
CA LEU A 275 4.75 -1.56 -5.93
C LEU A 275 4.95 -0.72 -4.67
N ASP A 276 3.88 -0.06 -4.21
CA ASP A 276 3.92 0.77 -3.02
C ASP A 276 4.08 -0.10 -1.75
N PRO A 277 5.04 0.20 -0.87
CA PRO A 277 5.24 -0.57 0.37
C PRO A 277 4.17 -0.31 1.45
N SER A 278 3.28 0.66 1.24
CA SER A 278 2.12 0.89 2.12
C SER A 278 1.01 -0.14 1.88
N PRO A 279 0.19 -0.43 2.91
CA PRO A 279 0.14 0.22 4.23
C PRO A 279 1.26 -0.22 5.20
N LYS A 280 2.06 -1.24 4.86
CA LYS A 280 3.02 -1.84 5.80
C LYS A 280 4.12 -0.86 6.25
N ALA A 281 4.67 -0.08 5.33
CA ALA A 281 5.67 0.94 5.68
C ALA A 281 5.10 1.96 6.66
N PHE A 282 3.87 2.43 6.45
CA PHE A 282 3.21 3.36 7.35
C PHE A 282 2.92 2.72 8.71
N THR A 283 2.45 1.47 8.75
CA THR A 283 2.25 0.75 10.01
C THR A 283 3.55 0.57 10.80
N ALA A 284 4.67 0.29 10.12
CA ALA A 284 5.98 0.20 10.76
C ALA A 284 6.43 1.54 11.36
N LEU A 285 6.28 2.64 10.62
CA LEU A 285 6.58 3.99 11.13
C LEU A 285 5.77 4.32 12.38
N LEU A 286 4.47 4.00 12.36
CA LEU A 286 3.58 4.22 13.51
C LEU A 286 3.98 3.36 14.72
N ALA A 287 4.46 2.13 14.51
CA ALA A 287 5.04 1.28 15.55
C ALA A 287 6.41 1.77 16.04
N GLY A 288 6.88 2.92 15.56
CA GLY A 288 8.18 3.46 15.88
C GLY A 288 9.32 2.59 15.37
N ALA A 289 9.10 1.82 14.29
CA ALA A 289 10.10 0.98 13.64
C ALA A 289 10.48 1.57 12.27
N ILE A 290 11.72 1.37 11.86
CA ILE A 290 12.26 1.83 10.57
C ILE A 290 11.82 0.85 9.47
N PRO A 291 11.01 1.26 8.48
CA PRO A 291 10.72 0.42 7.32
C PRO A 291 11.98 0.23 6.48
N ILE A 292 12.20 -1.00 6.00
CA ILE A 292 13.21 -1.29 4.99
C ILE A 292 12.49 -1.55 3.66
N ILE A 293 12.71 -0.69 2.66
CA ILE A 293 12.05 -0.77 1.35
C ILE A 293 13.07 -0.87 0.21
N GLU A 294 12.71 -1.63 -0.84
CA GLU A 294 13.47 -1.62 -2.09
C GLU A 294 13.16 -0.35 -2.88
N ARG A 295 14.20 0.27 -3.45
CA ARG A 295 14.05 1.44 -4.31
C ARG A 295 13.24 1.10 -5.55
N ASN A 296 12.16 1.85 -5.74
CA ASN A 296 11.30 1.77 -6.91
C ASN A 296 10.66 3.15 -7.18
N PRO A 297 9.91 3.34 -8.26
CA PRO A 297 9.39 4.66 -8.62
C PRO A 297 8.40 5.29 -7.62
N THR A 298 7.80 4.50 -6.73
CA THR A 298 6.96 5.01 -5.63
C THR A 298 7.79 5.61 -4.48
N THR A 299 9.08 5.27 -4.39
CA THR A 299 9.90 5.59 -3.21
C THR A 299 10.16 7.07 -2.97
N ALA A 300 10.01 7.92 -3.99
CA ALA A 300 10.09 9.37 -3.79
C ALA A 300 8.99 9.90 -2.85
N ALA A 301 7.88 9.18 -2.68
CA ALA A 301 6.85 9.50 -1.69
C ALA A 301 7.35 9.37 -0.24
N TYR A 302 8.45 8.65 -0.01
CA TYR A 302 8.98 8.29 1.30
C TYR A 302 10.28 9.04 1.65
N GLY A 303 10.81 9.88 0.75
CA GLY A 303 12.16 10.44 0.87
C GLY A 303 12.41 11.27 2.14
N ASP A 304 11.36 11.88 2.70
CA ASP A 304 11.45 12.69 3.93
C ASP A 304 11.10 11.93 5.21
N LEU A 305 10.71 10.65 5.09
CA LEU A 305 10.36 9.76 6.19
C LEU A 305 11.59 8.94 6.62
N PRO A 306 11.66 8.49 7.89
CA PRO A 306 12.79 7.72 8.39
C PRO A 306 12.73 6.27 7.91
N VAL A 307 13.17 6.06 6.68
CA VAL A 307 13.11 4.80 5.95
C VAL A 307 14.51 4.36 5.53
N ALA A 308 14.79 3.08 5.69
CA ALA A 308 15.99 2.45 5.17
C ALA A 308 15.75 1.91 3.75
N TYR A 309 16.70 2.14 2.86
CA TYR A 309 16.60 1.75 1.46
C TYR A 309 17.60 0.66 1.10
N VAL A 310 17.14 -0.31 0.31
CA VAL A 310 17.98 -1.24 -0.45
C VAL A 310 17.74 -1.03 -1.93
N ASP A 311 18.76 -1.25 -2.76
CA ASP A 311 18.58 -1.11 -4.21
C ASP A 311 17.86 -2.33 -4.79
N HIS A 312 18.26 -3.53 -4.32
CA HIS A 312 17.63 -4.82 -4.64
C HIS A 312 17.66 -5.73 -3.43
N TRP A 313 16.84 -6.79 -3.40
CA TRP A 313 16.94 -7.85 -2.39
C TRP A 313 17.91 -8.96 -2.82
N ASN A 314 19.02 -9.08 -2.09
CA ASN A 314 20.05 -10.10 -2.24
C ASN A 314 20.80 -10.30 -0.90
N SER A 315 21.68 -11.29 -0.81
CA SER A 315 22.42 -11.63 0.42
C SER A 315 23.13 -10.43 1.08
N HIS A 316 23.62 -9.47 0.29
CA HIS A 316 24.38 -8.29 0.75
C HIS A 316 23.51 -7.06 1.05
N SER A 317 22.20 -7.14 0.84
CA SER A 317 21.31 -5.99 1.03
C SER A 317 21.18 -5.59 2.49
N LEU A 318 21.28 -6.57 3.39
CA LEU A 318 21.23 -6.39 4.84
C LEU A 318 22.46 -7.02 5.50
N SER A 319 22.96 -6.34 6.53
CA SER A 319 23.97 -6.85 7.44
C SER A 319 23.79 -6.18 8.81
N PRO A 320 24.29 -6.77 9.91
CA PRO A 320 24.23 -6.12 11.22
C PRO A 320 24.82 -4.71 11.21
N THR A 321 25.96 -4.50 10.55
CA THR A 321 26.60 -3.18 10.40
C THR A 321 25.71 -2.18 9.68
N ARG A 322 25.00 -2.59 8.62
CA ARG A 322 24.04 -1.71 7.92
C ARG A 322 22.84 -1.36 8.79
N LEU A 323 22.30 -2.35 9.52
CA LEU A 323 21.21 -2.12 10.46
C LEU A 323 21.61 -1.17 11.58
N GLU A 324 22.81 -1.33 12.14
CA GLU A 324 23.34 -0.43 13.16
C GLU A 324 23.46 1.00 12.63
N ALA A 325 24.12 1.17 11.48
CA ALA A 325 24.29 2.48 10.86
C ALA A 325 22.94 3.18 10.56
N TRP A 326 21.94 2.44 10.06
CA TRP A 326 20.61 2.99 9.85
C TRP A 326 19.90 3.35 11.15
N ARG A 327 20.02 2.52 12.19
CA ARG A 327 19.41 2.80 13.49
C ARG A 327 20.00 4.08 14.08
N ASP A 328 21.32 4.21 14.05
CA ASP A 328 22.02 5.36 14.61
C ASP A 328 21.71 6.65 13.85
N ALA A 329 21.56 6.57 12.53
CA ALA A 329 21.17 7.73 11.71
C ALA A 329 19.70 8.12 11.88
N LEU A 330 18.79 7.15 12.04
CA LEU A 330 17.35 7.38 11.95
C LEU A 330 16.64 7.43 13.31
N HIS A 331 17.23 6.92 14.40
CA HIS A 331 16.56 6.92 15.71
C HIS A 331 16.09 8.32 16.19
N PRO A 332 16.78 9.45 15.90
CA PRO A 332 16.30 10.76 16.34
C PRO A 332 14.92 11.10 15.75
N ARG A 333 14.58 10.55 14.57
CA ARG A 333 13.27 10.78 13.92
C ARG A 333 12.10 10.13 14.67
N PHE A 334 12.38 9.27 15.64
CA PHE A 334 11.38 8.60 16.47
C PHE A 334 11.50 9.00 17.95
N GLU A 335 12.72 9.25 18.43
CA GLU A 335 12.99 9.54 19.85
C GLU A 335 12.98 11.04 20.18
N ASP A 336 13.25 11.93 19.21
CA ASP A 336 13.10 13.38 19.41
C ASP A 336 11.65 13.81 19.17
N PRO A 337 10.97 14.46 20.15
CA PRO A 337 9.55 14.80 20.03
C PRO A 337 9.21 15.71 18.84
N ALA A 338 10.09 16.64 18.47
CA ALA A 338 9.84 17.57 17.37
C ALA A 338 9.99 16.86 16.01
N GLN A 339 11.04 16.06 15.84
CA GLN A 339 11.25 15.27 14.63
C GLN A 339 10.16 14.20 14.46
N HIS A 340 9.78 13.51 15.53
CA HIS A 340 8.71 12.52 15.50
C HIS A 340 7.38 13.16 15.07
N ARG A 341 7.04 14.33 15.62
CA ARG A 341 5.86 15.08 15.17
C ARG A 341 5.92 15.43 13.69
N ALA A 342 7.09 15.84 13.20
CA ALA A 342 7.28 16.13 11.78
C ALA A 342 7.16 14.88 10.89
N VAL A 343 7.50 13.68 11.38
CA VAL A 343 7.25 12.41 10.68
C VAL A 343 5.74 12.15 10.59
N LEU A 344 5.02 12.23 11.71
CA LEU A 344 3.58 12.02 11.75
C LEU A 344 2.83 13.04 10.88
N GLU A 345 3.26 14.30 10.87
CA GLU A 345 2.70 15.33 10.00
C GLU A 345 2.85 14.94 8.52
N ARG A 346 4.03 14.48 8.08
CA ARG A 346 4.28 14.07 6.69
C ARG A 346 3.47 12.85 6.26
N MET A 347 3.09 11.99 7.21
CA MET A 347 2.21 10.85 6.96
C MET A 347 0.73 11.25 6.85
N SER A 348 0.37 12.48 7.26
CA SER A 348 -1.03 12.93 7.29
C SER A 348 -1.55 13.32 5.90
N MET A 349 -2.86 13.12 5.70
CA MET A 349 -3.58 13.65 4.53
C MET A 349 -3.38 15.16 4.37
N ALA A 350 -3.36 15.91 5.48
CA ALA A 350 -3.21 17.36 5.46
C ALA A 350 -1.88 17.80 4.83
N HIS A 351 -0.78 17.08 5.10
CA HIS A 351 0.50 17.35 4.45
C HIS A 351 0.42 17.17 2.93
N TRP A 352 -0.13 16.06 2.47
CA TRP A 352 -0.26 15.78 1.04
C TRP A 352 -1.19 16.76 0.34
N LEU A 353 -2.33 17.11 0.95
CA LEU A 353 -3.22 18.15 0.42
C LEU A 353 -2.52 19.51 0.30
N ARG A 354 -1.71 19.92 1.28
CA ARG A 354 -0.91 21.16 1.18
C ARG A 354 0.05 21.10 -0.01
N ARG A 355 0.77 19.99 -0.19
CA ARG A 355 1.69 19.81 -1.32
C ARG A 355 0.98 19.84 -2.66
N ILE A 356 -0.17 19.19 -2.76
CA ILE A 356 -0.99 19.14 -3.97
C ILE A 356 -1.50 20.53 -4.33
N ARG A 357 -2.05 21.26 -3.37
CA ARG A 357 -2.56 22.63 -3.57
C ARG A 357 -1.47 23.64 -3.90
N ALA A 358 -0.23 23.43 -3.45
CA ALA A 358 0.89 24.30 -3.82
C ALA A 358 1.15 24.34 -5.33
N HIS A 359 0.75 23.31 -6.10
CA HIS A 359 0.82 23.32 -7.57
C HIS A 359 -0.37 24.05 -8.23
N HIS A 360 -1.35 24.48 -7.45
CA HIS A 360 -2.46 25.32 -7.90
C HIS A 360 -2.62 26.53 -6.97
N PRO A 361 -1.74 27.54 -7.07
CA PRO A 361 -1.69 28.68 -6.14
C PRO A 361 -2.87 29.66 -6.25
N GLY A 362 -3.99 29.26 -6.87
CA GLY A 362 -5.22 30.06 -6.94
C GLY A 362 -6.20 29.82 -5.78
N THR A 363 -5.73 29.24 -4.67
CA THR A 363 -6.53 28.97 -3.45
C THR A 363 -5.96 29.64 -2.22
#